data_AF-A0A2D9DCJ1-F1
#
_entry.id   AF-A0A2D9DCJ1-F1
#
_cell.length_a   1.000
_cell.length_b   1.000
_cell.length_c   1.000
_cell.angle_alpha   90.00
_cell.angle_beta   90.00
_cell.angle_gamma   90.00
#
_symmetry.space_group_name_H-M   'P 1'
#
loop_
_entity.id
_entity.type
_entity.pdbx_description
1 polymer ?
#
loop_
_entity_poly.entity_id
_entity_poly.type
_entity_poly.pdbx_seq_one_letter_code
_entity_poly.pdbx_strand_id
1 'polypeptide(L)'
;MSKLKIAAGFSLAVAYIILFFYVLLDRNGSEPKDYMLYIFWFFGILNAGTNIYYAIEKSINKWVTILFVITSIIWIFPFLLITYFGIPFLIIYLFIGIYIQLNQVTKINS
;
A
#
# COMPACT_ATOMS: atom_id res chain seq x y z
N MET A 1 -13.50 14.73 -8.39
CA MET A 1 -12.55 13.66 -8.02
C MET A 1 -13.19 12.85 -6.89
N SER A 2 -13.25 11.51 -6.98
CA SER A 2 -13.93 10.70 -5.95
C SER A 2 -13.23 10.82 -4.59
N LYS A 3 -13.99 10.99 -3.50
CA LYS A 3 -13.46 11.02 -2.13
C LYS A 3 -12.64 9.75 -1.83
N LEU A 4 -13.09 8.61 -2.35
CA LEU A 4 -12.39 7.33 -2.18
C LEU A 4 -11.05 7.29 -2.93
N LYS A 5 -10.99 7.86 -4.14
CA LYS A 5 -9.73 7.98 -4.89
C LYS A 5 -8.69 8.77 -4.10
N ILE A 6 -9.12 9.90 -3.54
CA ILE A 6 -8.25 10.77 -2.73
C ILE A 6 -7.79 10.03 -1.47
N ALA A 7 -8.70 9.35 -0.75
CA ALA A 7 -8.36 8.58 0.44
C ALA A 7 -7.37 7.44 0.14
N ALA A 8 -7.60 6.70 -0.95
CA ALA A 8 -6.72 5.61 -1.40
C ALA A 8 -5.33 6.14 -1.78
N GLY A 9 -5.25 7.22 -2.58
CA GLY A 9 -3.97 7.83 -2.94
C GLY A 9 -3.24 8.43 -1.74
N PHE A 10 -3.96 9.08 -0.83
CA PHE A 10 -3.39 9.66 0.39
C PHE A 10 -2.85 8.57 1.33
N SER A 11 -3.64 7.52 1.58
CA SER A 11 -3.20 6.39 2.42
C SER A 11 -1.99 5.67 1.84
N LEU A 12 -1.91 5.54 0.50
CA LEU A 12 -0.74 5.00 -0.18
C LEU A 12 0.49 5.89 0.07
N ALA A 13 0.38 7.19 -0.19
CA ALA A 13 1.49 8.12 0.02
C ALA A 13 1.97 8.13 1.49
N VAL A 14 1.04 8.23 2.44
CA VAL A 14 1.35 8.24 3.88
C VAL A 14 2.03 6.94 4.30
N ALA A 15 1.54 5.77 3.89
CA ALA A 15 2.13 4.50 4.26
C ALA A 15 3.58 4.35 3.76
N TYR A 16 3.89 4.77 2.53
CA TYR A 16 5.25 4.74 2.00
C TYR A 16 6.17 5.80 2.60
N ILE A 17 5.65 6.99 2.95
CA ILE A 17 6.43 8.00 3.68
C ILE A 17 6.81 7.47 5.06
N ILE A 18 5.86 6.89 5.79
CA ILE A 18 6.13 6.31 7.12
C ILE A 18 7.13 5.14 7.00
N LEU A 19 6.97 4.27 5.99
CA LEU A 19 7.93 3.19 5.71
C LEU A 19 9.35 3.74 5.49
N PHE A 20 9.47 4.78 4.69
CA PHE A 20 10.75 5.41 4.40
C PHE A 20 11.41 5.98 5.67
N PHE A 21 10.64 6.69 6.51
CA PHE A 21 11.15 7.18 7.80
C PHE A 21 11.55 6.05 8.74
N TYR A 22 10.77 4.98 8.80
CA TYR A 22 11.08 3.80 9.62
C TYR A 22 12.44 3.21 9.23
N VAL A 23 12.66 2.96 7.94
CA VAL A 23 13.93 2.41 7.42
C VAL A 23 15.10 3.38 7.66
N LEU A 24 14.87 4.68 7.53
CA LEU A 24 15.91 5.69 7.71
C LEU A 24 16.36 5.80 9.17
N LEU A 25 15.42 5.69 10.13
CA LEU A 25 15.72 5.72 11.56
C LEU A 25 16.45 4.45 12.02
N ASP A 26 15.99 3.29 11.55
CA ASP A 26 16.61 1.99 11.82
C ASP A 26 18.08 1.97 11.35
N ARG A 27 18.34 2.50 10.14
CA ARG A 27 19.70 2.60 9.59
C ARG A 27 20.64 3.52 10.40
N ASN A 28 20.10 4.53 11.06
CA ASN A 28 20.89 5.50 11.84
C ASN A 28 21.20 5.02 13.27
N GLY A 29 20.93 3.75 13.59
CA GLY A 29 21.21 3.16 14.91
C GLY A 29 20.33 3.72 16.02
N SER A 30 19.27 4.46 15.67
CA SER A 30 18.20 4.76 16.60
C SER A 30 17.31 3.53 16.63
N GLU A 31 17.34 2.75 17.71
CA GLU A 31 16.40 1.64 17.86
C GLU A 31 14.98 2.16 17.56
N PRO A 32 14.32 1.64 16.51
CA PRO A 32 12.96 2.05 16.21
C PRO A 32 12.12 1.66 17.41
N LYS A 33 11.71 2.66 18.19
CA LYS A 33 10.90 2.42 19.38
C LYS A 33 9.65 1.65 18.95
N ASP A 34 9.28 0.62 19.71
CA ASP A 34 8.19 -0.32 19.37
C ASP A 34 6.90 0.38 18.89
N TYR A 35 6.60 1.59 19.42
CA TYR A 35 5.48 2.40 18.96
C TYR A 35 5.51 2.77 17.47
N MET A 36 6.68 2.98 16.87
CA MET A 36 6.80 3.31 15.44
C MET A 36 6.37 2.13 14.58
N LEU A 37 6.69 0.91 15.01
CA LEU A 37 6.26 -0.32 14.34
C LEU A 37 4.73 -0.43 14.34
N TYR A 38 4.08 -0.15 15.48
CA TYR A 38 2.61 -0.18 15.58
C TYR A 38 1.94 0.92 14.74
N ILE A 39 2.48 2.15 14.76
CA ILE A 39 1.97 3.26 13.93
C ILE A 39 2.07 2.88 12.45
N PHE A 40 3.25 2.41 12.03
CA PHE A 40 3.49 1.98 10.67
C PHE A 40 2.55 0.85 10.24
N TRP A 41 2.41 -0.18 11.07
CA TRP A 41 1.51 -1.31 10.82
C TRP A 41 0.05 -0.87 10.66
N PHE A 42 -0.44 0.01 11.54
CA PHE A 42 -1.78 0.57 11.46
C PHE A 42 -2.03 1.29 10.13
N PHE A 43 -1.11 2.18 9.73
CA PHE A 43 -1.21 2.87 8.44
C PHE A 43 -1.06 1.92 7.25
N GLY A 44 -0.26 0.86 7.39
CA GLY A 44 -0.12 -0.21 6.42
C GLY A 44 -1.43 -0.95 6.14
N ILE A 45 -2.12 -1.39 7.20
CA ILE A 45 -3.43 -2.05 7.08
C ILE A 45 -4.47 -1.10 6.49
N LEU A 46 -4.52 0.15 6.96
CA LEU A 46 -5.44 1.14 6.40
C LEU A 46 -5.20 1.38 4.91
N ASN A 47 -3.94 1.48 4.49
CA ASN A 47 -3.55 1.61 3.10
C ASN A 47 -4.00 0.40 2.26
N ALA A 48 -3.74 -0.81 2.75
CA ALA A 48 -4.17 -2.06 2.12
C ALA A 48 -5.69 -2.09 1.93
N GLY A 49 -6.46 -1.90 3.01
CA GLY A 49 -7.92 -1.92 2.97
C GLY A 49 -8.50 -0.85 2.05
N THR A 50 -8.02 0.40 2.16
CA THR A 50 -8.55 1.53 1.39
C THR A 50 -8.28 1.37 -0.11
N ASN A 51 -7.08 0.92 -0.49
CA ASN A 51 -6.74 0.75 -1.91
C ASN A 51 -7.39 -0.50 -2.51
N ILE A 52 -7.54 -1.61 -1.76
CA ILE A 52 -8.27 -2.79 -2.24
C ILE A 52 -9.74 -2.44 -2.47
N TYR A 53 -10.37 -1.76 -1.51
CA TYR A 53 -11.74 -1.32 -1.65
C TYR A 53 -11.90 -0.37 -2.86
N TYR A 54 -10.96 0.56 -3.05
CA TYR A 54 -10.94 1.41 -4.23
C TYR A 54 -10.80 0.63 -5.54
N ALA A 55 -9.95 -0.39 -5.59
CA ALA A 55 -9.75 -1.24 -6.78
C ALA A 55 -11.02 -2.02 -7.16
N ILE A 56 -11.73 -2.54 -6.16
CA ILE A 56 -13.00 -3.26 -6.32
C ILE A 56 -14.09 -2.31 -6.82
N GLU A 57 -14.26 -1.15 -6.18
CA GLU A 57 -15.26 -0.14 -6.56
C GLU A 57 -15.05 0.37 -8.00
N LYS A 58 -13.80 0.43 -8.45
CA LYS A 58 -13.44 0.84 -9.82
C LYS A 58 -13.59 -0.27 -10.86
N SER A 59 -13.96 -1.49 -10.46
CA SER A 59 -14.02 -2.66 -11.35
C SER A 59 -12.71 -2.85 -12.16
N ILE A 60 -11.56 -2.66 -11.51
CA ILE A 60 -10.26 -2.93 -12.12
C ILE A 60 -10.17 -4.41 -12.53
N ASN A 61 -9.39 -4.71 -13.58
CA ASN A 61 -9.16 -6.08 -14.05
C ASN A 61 -8.92 -7.03 -12.88
N LYS A 62 -9.69 -8.11 -12.83
CA LYS A 62 -9.68 -9.11 -11.75
C LYS A 62 -8.27 -9.62 -11.42
N TRP A 63 -7.43 -9.83 -12.42
CA TRP A 63 -6.04 -10.27 -12.22
C TRP A 63 -5.18 -9.23 -11.50
N VAL A 64 -5.34 -7.96 -11.85
CA VAL A 64 -4.65 -6.84 -11.19
C VAL A 64 -5.13 -6.72 -9.74
N THR A 65 -6.44 -6.84 -9.51
CA THR A 65 -7.01 -6.81 -8.16
C THR A 65 -6.53 -7.99 -7.31
N ILE A 66 -6.47 -9.20 -7.85
CA ILE A 66 -5.92 -10.38 -7.15
C ILE A 66 -4.44 -10.16 -6.79
N LEU A 67 -3.64 -9.70 -7.75
CA LEU A 67 -2.22 -9.41 -7.50
C LEU A 67 -2.06 -8.32 -6.42
N PHE A 68 -2.93 -7.32 -6.43
CA PHE A 68 -2.94 -6.26 -5.43
C PHE A 68 -3.29 -6.78 -4.03
N VAL A 69 -4.28 -7.66 -3.92
CA VAL A 69 -4.64 -8.31 -2.65
C VAL A 69 -3.50 -9.19 -2.13
N ILE A 70 -2.88 -10.02 -2.97
CA ILE A 70 -1.77 -10.89 -2.55
C ILE A 70 -0.58 -10.04 -2.07
N THR A 71 -0.24 -8.99 -2.81
CA THR A 71 0.86 -8.09 -2.42
C THR A 71 0.54 -7.25 -1.19
N SER A 72 -0.75 -7.01 -0.91
CA SER A 72 -1.17 -6.29 0.31
C SER A 72 -0.89 -7.06 1.60
N ILE A 73 -0.76 -8.39 1.54
CA ILE A 73 -0.51 -9.25 2.71
C ILE A 73 0.78 -8.83 3.42
N ILE A 74 1.75 -8.26 2.69
CA ILE A 74 2.99 -7.74 3.26
C ILE A 74 2.72 -6.69 4.35
N TRP A 75 1.66 -5.89 4.21
CA TRP A 75 1.29 -4.86 5.17
C TRP A 75 0.62 -5.41 6.44
N ILE A 76 0.10 -6.64 6.38
CA ILE A 76 -0.52 -7.31 7.52
C ILE A 76 0.55 -7.90 8.45
N PHE A 77 1.67 -8.37 7.88
CA PHE A 77 2.75 -9.02 8.61
C PHE A 77 3.98 -8.10 8.69
N PRO A 78 4.14 -7.32 9.78
CA PRO A 78 5.18 -6.30 9.88
C PRO A 78 6.60 -6.85 9.71
N PHE A 79 6.84 -8.07 10.19
CA PHE A 79 8.13 -8.76 10.07
C PHE A 79 8.56 -9.01 8.62
N LEU A 80 7.62 -9.15 7.68
CA LEU A 80 7.97 -9.46 6.30
C LEU A 80 8.49 -8.25 5.54
N LEU A 81 8.19 -7.02 5.99
CA LEU A 81 8.38 -5.78 5.22
C LEU A 81 9.84 -5.43 4.93
N ILE A 82 10.77 -5.88 5.78
CA ILE A 82 12.21 -5.58 5.67
C ILE A 82 13.00 -6.83 5.24
N THR A 83 12.31 -7.92 4.93
CA THR A 83 12.96 -9.13 4.43
C THR A 83 13.33 -8.97 2.96
N TYR A 84 14.31 -9.75 2.51
CA TYR A 84 14.67 -9.86 1.08
C TYR A 84 13.46 -10.19 0.19
N PHE A 85 12.48 -10.93 0.72
CA PHE A 85 11.23 -11.24 0.03
C PHE A 85 10.19 -10.12 0.08
N GLY A 86 10.15 -9.32 1.15
CA GLY A 86 9.13 -8.29 1.32
C GLY A 86 9.36 -7.03 0.51
N ILE A 87 10.62 -6.63 0.30
CA ILE A 87 10.95 -5.44 -0.50
C ILE A 87 10.40 -5.56 -1.94
N PRO A 88 10.60 -6.67 -2.67
CA PRO A 88 9.97 -6.87 -3.97
C PRO A 88 8.43 -6.75 -3.93
N PHE A 89 7.78 -7.32 -2.92
CA PHE A 89 6.32 -7.26 -2.77
C PHE A 89 5.82 -5.84 -2.52
N LEU A 90 6.54 -5.06 -1.70
CA LEU A 90 6.28 -3.65 -1.48
C LEU A 90 6.43 -2.82 -2.76
N ILE A 91 7.45 -3.09 -3.56
CA ILE A 91 7.65 -2.39 -4.84
C ILE A 91 6.51 -2.71 -5.80
N ILE A 92 6.15 -3.98 -5.94
CA ILE A 92 5.03 -4.41 -6.80
C ILE A 92 3.72 -3.78 -6.33
N TYR A 93 3.44 -3.81 -5.02
CA TYR A 93 2.25 -3.17 -4.44
C TYR A 93 2.21 -1.67 -4.77
N LEU A 94 3.33 -0.96 -4.68
CA LEU A 94 3.41 0.47 -5.01
C LEU A 94 3.04 0.71 -6.47
N PHE A 95 3.65 -0.04 -7.39
CA PHE A 95 3.41 0.13 -8.83
C PHE A 95 1.96 -0.16 -9.20
N ILE A 96 1.37 -1.22 -8.63
CA ILE A 96 -0.04 -1.54 -8.86
C ILE A 96 -0.94 -0.45 -8.26
N GLY A 97 -0.64 0.04 -7.06
CA GLY A 97 -1.38 1.13 -6.43
C GLY A 97 -1.38 2.38 -7.30
N ILE A 98 -0.21 2.81 -7.78
CA ILE A 98 -0.07 3.94 -8.71
C ILE A 98 -0.85 3.67 -10.00
N TYR A 99 -0.71 2.48 -10.59
CA TYR A 99 -1.45 2.09 -11.78
C TYR A 99 -2.97 2.23 -11.59
N ILE A 100 -3.52 1.73 -10.48
CA ILE A 100 -4.95 1.84 -10.14
C ILE A 100 -5.37 3.31 -9.96
N GLN A 101 -4.51 4.15 -9.39
CA GLN A 101 -4.77 5.59 -9.24
C GLN A 101 -4.78 6.34 -10.58
N LEU A 102 -3.90 5.96 -11.49
CA LEU A 102 -3.78 6.54 -12.82
C LEU A 102 -4.86 6.02 -13.79
N ASN A 103 -5.37 4.81 -13.57
CA ASN A 103 -6.41 4.23 -14.40
C ASN A 103 -7.74 4.98 -14.23
N GLN A 104 -7.94 5.96 -15.11
CA GLN A 104 -9.24 6.52 -15.40
C GLN A 104 -10.01 5.44 -16.16
N VAL A 105 -10.69 4.55 -15.45
CA VAL A 105 -11.67 3.65 -16.08
C VAL A 105 -12.64 4.49 -16.90
N THR A 106 -12.37 4.56 -18.20
CA THR A 106 -13.32 4.84 -19.26
C THR A 106 -14.38 3.76 -19.10
N LYS A 107 -15.58 4.15 -18.67
CA LYS A 107 -16.74 3.29 -18.83
C LYS A 107 -16.84 2.99 -20.32
N ILE A 108 -16.40 1.82 -20.75
CA ILE A 108 -16.83 1.29 -22.04
C ILE A 108 -18.28 0.93 -21.78
N ASN A 109 -19.18 1.83 -22.17
CA ASN A 109 -20.60 1.55 -22.24
C ASN A 109 -20.75 0.33 -23.17
N SER A 110 -21.10 -0.82 -22.59
CA SER A 110 -21.67 -1.96 -23.31
C SER A 110 -23.17 -1.81 -23.40
#